data_AF-A0A6C2YKX9-F1
#
_entry.id   AF-A0A6C2YKX9-F1
#
_cell.length_a   1.000
_cell.length_b   1.000
_cell.length_c   1.000
_cell.angle_alpha   90.00
_cell.angle_beta   90.00
_cell.angle_gamma   90.00
#
_symmetry.space_group_name_H-M   'P 1'
#
loop_
_entity.id
_entity.type
_entity.pdbx_description
1 polymer ?
#
loop_
_entity_poly.entity_id
_entity_poly.type
_entity_poly.pdbx_seq_one_letter_code
_entity_poly.pdbx_strand_id
1 'polypeptide(L)'
;MLGECAEAKGNHLMERGGYLIAPHTKSATHPFRNGILHEKVRLVNDKLASEIQAKIDEGDTFLSEDRFALAVKCYEQAAALLPEPRNAHAISLQVYLALGEGYFFSGYYDQALVAFQQAMKTSGGIENPLTHLRMGQSYFEIGELDSAADSLTRSYALDGRTIFDGEDEKYLSFLASRIDL
;
A
#
# COMPACT_ATOMS: atom_id res chain seq x y z
N MET A 1 -4.74 -13.37 55.00
CA MET A 1 -5.32 -14.06 53.83
C MET A 1 -5.69 -12.98 52.82
N LEU A 2 -4.95 -12.96 51.71
CA LEU A 2 -5.39 -12.69 50.33
C LEU A 2 -6.07 -11.33 50.06
N GLY A 3 -5.69 -10.50 49.09
CA GLY A 3 -4.75 -10.61 47.98
C GLY A 3 -5.06 -9.44 47.02
N GLU A 4 -4.00 -8.81 46.52
CA GLU A 4 -3.84 -8.01 45.31
C GLU A 4 -5.10 -7.56 44.53
N CYS A 5 -5.24 -6.23 44.36
CA CYS A 5 -6.08 -5.64 43.31
C CYS A 5 -5.15 -5.13 42.21
N ALA A 6 -4.88 -5.99 41.24
CA ALA A 6 -4.21 -5.66 39.99
C ALA A 6 -5.23 -5.86 38.85
N GLU A 7 -5.58 -4.78 38.16
CA GLU A 7 -6.07 -4.89 36.79
C GLU A 7 -5.61 -3.66 35.99
N ALA A 8 -4.43 -3.81 35.42
CA ALA A 8 -4.04 -3.09 34.21
C ALA A 8 -4.60 -3.87 33.02
N LYS A 9 -5.18 -3.18 32.03
CA LYS A 9 -5.16 -3.59 30.62
C LYS A 9 -5.58 -2.43 29.69
N GLY A 10 -4.56 -1.87 29.05
CA GLY A 10 -4.52 -1.61 27.61
C GLY A 10 -5.49 -0.58 27.05
N ASN A 11 -5.07 0.69 27.06
CA ASN A 11 -5.55 1.66 26.08
C ASN A 11 -5.04 1.26 24.68
N HIS A 12 -5.99 0.84 23.85
CA HIS A 12 -6.21 1.38 22.51
C HIS A 12 -4.96 1.57 21.62
N LEU A 13 -4.62 0.54 20.84
CA LEU A 13 -3.91 0.70 19.57
C LEU A 13 -4.71 -0.03 18.49
N MET A 14 -4.97 0.75 17.45
CA MET A 14 -5.98 0.55 16.42
C MET A 14 -5.60 -0.54 15.43
N GLU A 15 -6.64 -1.18 14.91
CA GLU A 15 -6.70 -1.98 13.69
C GLU A 15 -5.82 -1.42 12.57
N ARG A 16 -4.70 -2.08 12.25
CA ARG A 16 -4.04 -1.96 10.95
C ARG A 16 -3.46 -3.31 10.57
N GLY A 17 -4.23 -4.03 9.77
CA GLY A 17 -3.90 -5.36 9.27
C GLY A 17 -4.97 -5.99 8.39
N GLY A 18 -5.95 -5.20 7.96
CA GLY A 18 -6.90 -5.58 6.92
C GLY A 18 -7.14 -4.34 6.09
N TYR A 19 -7.20 -4.52 4.78
CA TYR A 19 -7.56 -3.48 3.83
C TYR A 19 -8.97 -2.94 4.13
N LEU A 20 -9.11 -2.08 5.15
CA LEU A 20 -10.21 -1.16 5.24
C LEU A 20 -9.92 -0.10 4.19
N ILE A 21 -10.55 -0.27 3.03
CA ILE A 21 -10.93 0.85 2.19
C ILE A 21 -11.59 1.84 3.16
N ALA A 22 -10.85 2.86 3.60
CA ALA A 22 -11.42 3.90 4.42
C ALA A 22 -12.63 4.42 3.63
N PRO A 23 -13.85 4.42 4.21
CA PRO A 23 -14.95 5.07 3.54
C PRO A 23 -14.55 6.54 3.47
N HIS A 24 -14.15 7.00 2.27
CA HIS A 24 -13.92 8.40 1.99
C HIS A 24 -15.15 9.19 2.47
N THR A 25 -15.05 9.83 3.63
CA THR A 25 -16.07 10.76 4.07
C THR A 25 -15.59 12.17 3.76
N LYS A 26 -16.35 12.76 2.84
CA LYS A 26 -16.49 14.19 2.51
C LYS A 26 -15.49 14.80 1.52
N SER A 27 -15.91 14.73 0.25
CA SER A 27 -16.19 15.91 -0.59
C SER A 27 -15.13 17.01 -0.57
N ALA A 28 -14.14 16.89 -1.45
CA ALA A 28 -13.48 18.04 -2.04
C ALA A 28 -13.71 18.02 -3.55
N THR A 29 -14.73 18.75 -4.00
CA THR A 29 -14.95 19.06 -5.42
C THR A 29 -13.78 19.88 -5.96
N HIS A 30 -12.79 19.22 -6.55
CA HIS A 30 -11.79 19.86 -7.40
C HIS A 30 -12.00 19.41 -8.85
N PRO A 31 -12.41 20.31 -9.76
CA PRO A 31 -12.64 19.95 -11.16
C PRO A 31 -11.35 20.15 -11.96
N PHE A 32 -10.54 19.10 -12.14
CA PHE A 32 -9.43 19.06 -13.08
C PHE A 32 -9.21 17.59 -13.51
N ARG A 33 -9.01 17.19 -14.77
CA ARG A 33 -8.89 17.88 -16.06
C ARG A 33 -9.21 16.80 -17.13
N ASN A 34 -10.17 17.08 -18.01
CA ASN A 34 -10.47 16.25 -19.19
C ASN A 34 -9.19 16.04 -20.01
N GLY A 35 -8.78 14.78 -20.25
CA GLY A 35 -7.67 14.50 -21.17
C GLY A 35 -6.97 13.14 -21.08
N ILE A 36 -7.31 12.24 -20.16
CA ILE A 36 -6.73 10.90 -20.16
C ILE A 36 -7.69 9.98 -20.93
N LEU A 37 -7.19 9.40 -22.02
CA LEU A 37 -7.83 8.27 -22.68
C LEU A 37 -8.23 7.29 -21.59
N HIS A 38 -9.54 7.08 -21.36
CA HIS A 38 -9.99 6.03 -20.46
C HIS A 38 -9.54 4.70 -21.07
N GLU A 39 -8.33 4.27 -20.74
CA GLU A 39 -7.88 2.93 -21.03
C GLU A 39 -8.95 2.02 -20.43
N LYS A 40 -9.55 1.19 -21.28
CA LYS A 40 -10.72 0.41 -20.92
C LYS A 40 -10.31 -0.59 -19.84
N VAL A 41 -10.53 -0.21 -18.58
CA VAL A 41 -10.29 -1.06 -17.41
C VAL A 41 -11.01 -2.38 -17.64
N ARG A 42 -10.26 -3.47 -17.60
CA ARG A 42 -10.79 -4.81 -17.85
C ARG A 42 -11.31 -5.38 -16.53
N LEU A 43 -12.54 -5.88 -16.57
CA LEU A 43 -13.07 -6.68 -15.48
C LEU A 43 -12.68 -8.15 -15.71
N VAL A 44 -12.30 -8.82 -14.63
CA VAL A 44 -12.23 -10.29 -14.60
C VAL A 44 -13.63 -10.83 -14.26
N ASN A 45 -13.88 -12.10 -14.54
CA ASN A 45 -15.13 -12.71 -14.10
C ASN A 45 -15.19 -12.82 -12.56
N ASP A 46 -16.39 -12.83 -12.00
CA ASP A 46 -16.62 -12.79 -10.55
C ASP A 46 -15.91 -13.91 -9.80
N LYS A 47 -15.91 -15.13 -10.36
CA LYS A 47 -15.23 -16.27 -9.73
C LYS A 47 -13.73 -16.02 -9.58
N LEU A 48 -13.08 -15.57 -10.65
CA LEU A 48 -11.65 -15.25 -10.64
C LEU A 48 -11.36 -14.04 -9.73
N ALA A 49 -12.22 -13.02 -9.73
CA ALA A 49 -12.11 -11.89 -8.79
C ALA A 49 -12.13 -12.38 -7.34
N SER A 50 -13.07 -13.24 -6.98
CA SER A 50 -13.18 -13.81 -5.64
C SER A 50 -11.98 -14.68 -5.27
N GLU A 51 -11.45 -15.47 -6.21
CA GLU A 51 -10.25 -16.29 -5.97
C GLU A 51 -9.01 -15.42 -5.70
N ILE A 52 -8.82 -14.34 -6.48
CA ILE A 52 -7.75 -13.36 -6.27
C ILE A 52 -7.93 -12.65 -4.94
N GLN A 53 -9.14 -12.18 -4.64
CA GLN A 53 -9.44 -11.46 -3.40
C GLN A 53 -9.20 -12.34 -2.17
N ALA A 54 -9.62 -13.62 -2.20
CA ALA A 54 -9.37 -14.54 -1.10
C ALA A 54 -7.86 -14.73 -0.82
N LYS A 55 -7.02 -14.65 -1.86
CA LYS A 55 -5.57 -14.71 -1.70
C LYS A 55 -4.96 -13.44 -1.14
N ILE A 56 -5.52 -12.28 -1.48
CA ILE A 56 -5.16 -11.02 -0.84
C ILE A 56 -5.55 -11.07 0.63
N ASP A 57 -6.79 -11.43 0.97
CA ASP A 57 -7.29 -11.48 2.36
C ASP A 57 -6.49 -12.46 3.24
N GLU A 58 -6.12 -13.62 2.69
CA GLU A 58 -5.24 -14.59 3.36
C GLU A 58 -3.84 -13.99 3.60
N GLY A 59 -3.31 -13.25 2.62
CA GLY A 59 -2.05 -12.55 2.74
C GLY A 59 -2.09 -11.43 3.78
N ASP A 60 -3.14 -10.62 3.79
CA ASP A 60 -3.37 -9.52 4.75
C ASP A 60 -3.42 -10.06 6.18
N THR A 61 -4.09 -11.21 6.37
CA THR A 61 -4.12 -11.92 7.65
C THR A 61 -2.70 -12.27 8.10
N PHE A 62 -1.88 -12.89 7.24
CA PHE A 62 -0.49 -13.20 7.59
C PHE A 62 0.36 -11.95 7.79
N LEU A 63 0.11 -10.87 7.05
CA LEU A 63 0.81 -9.60 7.21
C LEU A 63 0.55 -9.01 8.60
N SER A 64 -0.71 -9.02 9.06
CA SER A 64 -1.12 -8.55 10.38
C SER A 64 -0.55 -9.37 11.56
N GLU A 65 -0.17 -10.62 11.29
CA GLU A 65 0.50 -11.52 12.23
C GLU A 65 2.04 -11.42 12.16
N ASP A 66 2.58 -10.45 11.43
CA ASP A 66 4.01 -10.30 11.11
C ASP A 66 4.64 -11.52 10.39
N ARG A 67 3.81 -12.36 9.75
CA ARG A 67 4.24 -13.56 9.01
C ARG A 67 4.49 -13.25 7.54
N PHE A 68 5.42 -12.31 7.30
CA PHE A 68 5.61 -11.67 6.00
C PHE A 68 5.93 -12.64 4.86
N ALA A 69 6.75 -13.67 5.10
CA ALA A 69 7.07 -14.66 4.07
C ALA A 69 5.84 -15.43 3.55
N LEU A 70 4.83 -15.64 4.40
CA LEU A 70 3.59 -16.29 3.99
C LEU A 70 2.63 -15.30 3.34
N ALA A 71 2.59 -14.05 3.81
CA ALA A 71 1.86 -12.99 3.14
C ALA A 71 2.32 -12.82 1.68
N VAL A 72 3.63 -12.70 1.46
CA VAL A 72 4.25 -12.64 0.12
C VAL A 72 3.81 -13.82 -0.75
N LYS A 73 3.85 -15.05 -0.22
CA LYS A 73 3.43 -16.24 -0.97
C LYS A 73 1.96 -16.15 -1.40
N CYS A 74 1.07 -15.64 -0.56
CA CYS A 74 -0.34 -15.46 -0.91
C CYS A 74 -0.52 -14.37 -1.99
N TYR A 75 0.20 -13.25 -1.87
CA TYR A 75 0.15 -12.19 -2.88
C TYR A 75 0.77 -12.61 -4.22
N GLU A 76 1.83 -13.41 -4.22
CA GLU A 76 2.40 -14.01 -5.43
C GLU A 76 1.38 -14.95 -6.12
N GLN A 77 0.62 -15.72 -5.34
CA GLN A 77 -0.49 -16.53 -5.86
C GLN A 77 -1.59 -15.67 -6.48
N ALA A 78 -1.95 -14.55 -5.83
CA ALA A 78 -2.91 -13.58 -6.38
C ALA A 78 -2.40 -12.97 -7.71
N ALA A 79 -1.12 -12.58 -7.77
CA ALA A 79 -0.49 -12.03 -8.97
C ALA A 79 -0.37 -13.05 -10.12
N ALA A 80 -0.22 -14.33 -9.81
CA ALA A 80 -0.18 -15.39 -10.81
C ALA A 80 -1.55 -15.66 -11.48
N LEU A 81 -2.65 -15.28 -10.82
CA LEU A 81 -4.01 -15.41 -11.34
C LEU A 81 -4.43 -14.26 -12.26
N LEU A 82 -3.68 -13.15 -12.28
CA LEU A 82 -3.98 -12.01 -13.14
C LEU A 82 -3.92 -12.41 -14.64
N PRO A 83 -4.99 -12.17 -15.42
CA PRO A 83 -4.96 -12.42 -16.85
C PRO A 83 -4.06 -11.43 -17.60
N GLU A 84 -3.58 -11.83 -18.78
CA GLU A 84 -2.80 -10.93 -19.63
C GLU A 84 -3.69 -9.94 -20.41
N PRO A 85 -3.29 -8.66 -20.53
CA PRO A 85 -2.12 -8.03 -19.91
C PRO A 85 -2.37 -7.72 -18.42
N ARG A 86 -1.44 -8.15 -17.55
CA ARG A 86 -1.66 -8.17 -16.09
C ARG A 86 -1.98 -6.84 -15.46
N ASN A 87 -1.59 -5.72 -16.06
CA ASN A 87 -1.80 -4.37 -15.52
C ASN A 87 -3.13 -3.71 -15.97
N ALA A 88 -3.88 -4.33 -16.88
CA ALA A 88 -5.08 -3.72 -17.45
C ALA A 88 -6.38 -4.03 -16.68
N HIS A 89 -6.31 -4.81 -15.60
CA HIS A 89 -7.49 -5.23 -14.86
C HIS A 89 -7.74 -4.35 -13.63
N ALA A 90 -9.01 -4.14 -13.27
CA ALA A 90 -9.39 -3.32 -12.12
C ALA A 90 -8.73 -3.79 -10.81
N ILE A 91 -8.62 -5.11 -10.61
CA ILE A 91 -8.03 -5.72 -9.40
C ILE A 91 -6.49 -5.69 -9.40
N SER A 92 -5.85 -5.40 -10.53
CA SER A 92 -4.38 -5.44 -10.66
C SER A 92 -3.68 -4.48 -9.72
N LEU A 93 -4.23 -3.26 -9.53
CA LEU A 93 -3.66 -2.26 -8.63
C LEU A 93 -3.53 -2.83 -7.21
N GLN A 94 -4.63 -3.39 -6.69
CA GLN A 94 -4.69 -3.96 -5.35
C GLN A 94 -3.72 -5.14 -5.19
N VAL A 95 -3.64 -6.02 -6.20
CA VAL A 95 -2.70 -7.16 -6.19
C VAL A 95 -1.24 -6.69 -6.11
N TYR A 96 -0.86 -5.71 -6.92
CA TYR A 96 0.52 -5.21 -6.94
C TYR A 96 0.87 -4.38 -5.70
N LEU A 97 -0.09 -3.64 -5.15
CA LEU A 97 0.07 -2.96 -3.86
C LEU A 97 0.30 -3.97 -2.74
N ALA A 98 -0.57 -4.98 -2.61
CA ALA A 98 -0.45 -6.00 -1.57
C ALA A 98 0.87 -6.76 -1.67
N LEU A 99 1.27 -7.17 -2.88
CA LEU A 99 2.55 -7.83 -3.12
C LEU A 99 3.74 -6.94 -2.75
N GLY A 100 3.70 -5.66 -3.14
CA GLY A 100 4.74 -4.69 -2.81
C GLY A 100 4.85 -4.45 -1.30
N GLU A 101 3.73 -4.32 -0.59
CA GLU A 101 3.72 -4.20 0.87
C GLU A 101 4.26 -5.47 1.54
N GLY A 102 3.88 -6.66 1.07
CA GLY A 102 4.46 -7.92 1.56
C GLY A 102 5.98 -7.96 1.44
N TYR A 103 6.53 -7.54 0.30
CA TYR A 103 7.99 -7.43 0.13
C TYR A 103 8.60 -6.34 1.00
N PHE A 104 7.96 -5.18 1.12
CA PHE A 104 8.43 -4.07 1.94
C PHE A 104 8.58 -4.48 3.41
N PHE A 105 7.53 -5.06 4.02
CA PHE A 105 7.58 -5.52 5.41
C PHE A 105 8.53 -6.71 5.60
N SER A 106 8.82 -7.47 4.55
CA SER A 106 9.86 -8.51 4.56
C SER A 106 11.29 -7.94 4.44
N GLY A 107 11.47 -6.63 4.26
CA GLY A 107 12.77 -5.99 4.02
C GLY A 107 13.32 -6.18 2.60
N TYR A 108 12.50 -6.72 1.68
CA TYR A 108 12.87 -6.98 0.29
C TYR A 108 12.56 -5.76 -0.59
N TYR A 109 13.21 -4.64 -0.30
CA TYR A 109 12.87 -3.32 -0.85
C TYR A 109 12.99 -3.23 -2.38
N ASP A 110 13.99 -3.88 -2.99
CA ASP A 110 14.11 -3.92 -4.46
C ASP A 110 12.93 -4.63 -5.11
N GLN A 111 12.46 -5.76 -4.54
CA GLN A 111 11.29 -6.48 -5.04
C GLN A 111 10.00 -5.70 -4.80
N ALA A 112 9.91 -4.99 -3.67
CA ALA A 112 8.80 -4.07 -3.39
C ALA A 112 8.69 -3.00 -4.47
N LEU A 113 9.81 -2.35 -4.83
CA LEU A 113 9.87 -1.36 -5.90
C LEU A 113 9.41 -1.92 -7.24
N VAL A 114 9.83 -3.14 -7.61
CA VAL A 114 9.36 -3.79 -8.84
C VAL A 114 7.84 -3.96 -8.83
N ALA A 115 7.26 -4.40 -7.71
CA ALA A 115 5.82 -4.56 -7.58
C ALA A 115 5.07 -3.22 -7.67
N PHE A 116 5.53 -2.18 -6.95
CA PHE A 116 4.93 -0.85 -7.01
C PHE A 116 5.09 -0.19 -8.39
N GLN A 117 6.16 -0.47 -9.12
CA GLN A 117 6.29 -0.05 -10.52
C GLN A 117 5.27 -0.74 -11.44
N GLN A 118 4.82 -1.96 -11.13
CA GLN A 118 3.68 -2.56 -11.83
C GLN A 118 2.37 -1.90 -11.40
N ALA A 119 2.19 -1.59 -10.12
CA ALA A 119 1.03 -0.84 -9.63
C ALA A 119 0.88 0.51 -10.37
N MET A 120 1.96 1.26 -10.55
CA MET A 120 1.96 2.52 -11.32
C MET A 120 1.55 2.36 -12.80
N LYS A 121 1.64 1.16 -13.38
CA LYS A 121 1.21 0.88 -14.76
C LYS A 121 -0.26 0.48 -14.86
N THR A 122 -0.98 0.43 -13.73
CA THR A 122 -2.41 0.15 -13.69
C THR A 122 -3.22 1.44 -13.69
N SER A 123 -4.50 1.34 -14.03
CA SER A 123 -5.43 2.48 -13.92
C SER A 123 -5.54 2.94 -12.47
N GLY A 124 -5.23 4.21 -12.21
CA GLY A 124 -5.29 4.81 -10.86
C GLY A 124 -4.03 4.61 -10.02
N GLY A 125 -3.02 3.87 -10.52
CA GLY A 125 -1.79 3.61 -9.77
C GLY A 125 -0.91 4.84 -9.60
N ILE A 126 -0.88 5.75 -10.58
CA ILE A 126 -0.10 7.00 -10.51
C ILE A 126 -0.72 7.96 -9.50
N GLU A 127 -2.04 7.96 -9.37
CA GLU A 127 -2.81 8.82 -8.48
C GLU A 127 -2.93 8.25 -7.06
N ASN A 128 -2.38 7.06 -6.79
CA ASN A 128 -2.47 6.41 -5.49
C ASN A 128 -1.34 6.90 -4.54
N PRO A 129 -1.65 7.60 -3.44
CA PRO A 129 -0.63 8.14 -2.52
C PRO A 129 0.17 7.06 -1.80
N LEU A 130 -0.45 5.90 -1.51
CA LEU A 130 0.20 4.78 -0.84
C LEU A 130 1.28 4.14 -1.72
N THR A 131 1.05 4.05 -3.04
CA THR A 131 2.08 3.59 -3.99
C THR A 131 3.33 4.46 -3.88
N HIS A 132 3.18 5.78 -3.90
CA HIS A 132 4.30 6.72 -3.78
C HIS A 132 4.95 6.68 -2.39
N LEU A 133 4.16 6.52 -1.33
CA LEU A 133 4.66 6.37 0.04
C LEU A 133 5.61 5.17 0.12
N ARG A 134 5.12 3.98 -0.23
CA ARG A 134 5.88 2.73 -0.10
C ARG A 134 7.08 2.68 -1.03
N MET A 135 6.99 3.26 -2.23
CA MET A 135 8.16 3.44 -3.10
C MET A 135 9.21 4.36 -2.46
N GLY A 136 8.79 5.50 -1.91
CA GLY A 136 9.69 6.44 -1.25
C GLY A 136 10.37 5.84 -0.03
N GLN A 137 9.63 5.09 0.78
CA GLN A 137 10.19 4.32 1.90
C GLN A 137 11.17 3.25 1.40
N SER A 138 10.80 2.47 0.39
CA SER A 138 11.68 1.44 -0.18
C SER A 138 12.98 2.03 -0.72
N TYR A 139 12.91 3.16 -1.45
CA TYR A 139 14.09 3.89 -1.92
C TYR A 139 14.95 4.41 -0.77
N PHE A 140 14.32 4.94 0.29
CA PHE A 140 15.04 5.40 1.48
C PHE A 140 15.84 4.28 2.12
N GLU A 141 15.22 3.11 2.29
CA GLU A 141 15.84 1.95 2.94
C GLU A 141 17.03 1.37 2.15
N ILE A 142 17.02 1.47 0.83
CA ILE A 142 18.17 1.06 -0.01
C ILE A 142 19.19 2.18 -0.23
N GLY A 143 18.98 3.37 0.34
CA GLY A 143 19.91 4.51 0.26
C GLY A 143 19.78 5.37 -1.00
N GLU A 144 18.77 5.14 -1.84
CA GLU A 144 18.47 5.93 -3.03
C GLU A 144 17.69 7.20 -2.67
N LEU A 145 18.36 8.10 -1.92
CA LEU A 145 17.71 9.20 -1.21
C LEU A 145 17.02 10.22 -2.12
N ASP A 146 17.54 10.47 -3.33
CA ASP A 146 16.91 11.42 -4.26
C ASP A 146 15.57 10.86 -4.76
N SER A 147 15.54 9.58 -5.15
CA SER A 147 14.31 8.88 -5.55
C SER A 147 13.30 8.76 -4.40
N ALA A 148 13.82 8.60 -3.17
CA ALA A 148 13.02 8.59 -1.96
C ALA A 148 12.32 9.94 -1.75
N ALA A 149 13.05 11.04 -1.83
CA ALA A 149 12.53 12.39 -1.65
C ALA A 149 11.44 12.71 -2.69
N ASP A 150 11.69 12.38 -3.96
CA ASP A 150 10.72 12.58 -5.04
C ASP A 150 9.41 11.82 -4.80
N SER A 151 9.50 10.54 -4.41
CA SER A 151 8.33 9.69 -4.20
C SER A 151 7.56 10.11 -2.95
N LEU A 152 8.24 10.36 -1.83
CA LEU A 152 7.60 10.83 -0.59
C LEU A 152 6.94 12.21 -0.77
N THR A 153 7.56 13.10 -1.57
CA THR A 153 6.96 14.40 -1.91
C THR A 153 5.66 14.22 -2.69
N ARG A 154 5.60 13.30 -3.66
CA ARG A 154 4.37 13.01 -4.40
C ARG A 154 3.28 12.44 -3.49
N SER A 155 3.64 11.54 -2.58
CA SER A 155 2.72 10.99 -1.59
C SER A 155 2.13 12.10 -0.71
N TYR A 156 2.99 12.97 -0.16
CA TYR A 156 2.57 14.13 0.64
C TYR A 156 1.71 15.11 -0.16
N ALA A 157 2.02 15.37 -1.43
CA ALA A 157 1.23 16.27 -2.26
C ALA A 157 -0.18 15.72 -2.55
N LEU A 158 -0.36 14.39 -2.58
CA LEU A 158 -1.64 13.74 -2.86
C LEU A 158 -2.54 13.63 -1.63
N ASP A 159 -1.99 13.36 -0.45
CA ASP A 159 -2.78 13.04 0.75
C ASP A 159 -2.33 13.78 2.03
N GLY A 160 -1.38 14.70 1.91
CA GLY A 160 -0.90 15.55 3.00
C GLY A 160 -0.11 14.78 4.06
N ARG A 161 -0.09 15.30 5.28
CA ARG A 161 0.67 14.72 6.40
C ARG A 161 0.11 13.38 6.87
N THR A 162 -1.20 13.16 6.75
CA THR A 162 -1.89 11.98 7.30
C THR A 162 -1.46 10.66 6.66
N ILE A 163 -0.91 10.70 5.44
CA ILE A 163 -0.36 9.49 4.78
C ILE A 163 0.83 8.89 5.54
N PHE A 164 1.49 9.67 6.40
CA PHE A 164 2.60 9.22 7.24
C PHE A 164 2.15 8.74 8.62
N ASP A 165 0.86 8.86 8.96
CA ASP A 165 0.37 8.43 10.27
C ASP A 165 0.59 6.92 10.44
N GLY A 166 1.26 6.52 11.52
CA GLY A 166 1.57 5.10 11.82
C GLY A 166 2.76 4.53 11.05
N GLU A 167 3.42 5.33 10.21
CA GLU A 167 4.70 4.99 9.60
C GLU A 167 5.86 5.35 10.55
N ASP A 168 7.05 4.79 10.31
CA ASP A 168 8.26 5.19 11.03
C ASP A 168 8.56 6.68 10.79
N GLU A 169 8.75 7.44 11.88
CA GLU A 169 8.99 8.89 11.86
C GLU A 169 10.21 9.28 11.02
N LYS A 170 11.16 8.35 10.79
CA LYS A 170 12.34 8.59 9.95
C LYS A 170 11.98 9.05 8.54
N TYR A 171 10.87 8.58 7.97
CA TYR A 171 10.49 8.93 6.59
C TYR A 171 9.96 10.36 6.49
N LEU A 172 9.11 10.77 7.42
CA LEU A 172 8.60 12.14 7.46
C LEU A 172 9.71 13.13 7.85
N SER A 173 10.57 12.75 8.80
CA SER A 173 11.75 13.55 9.20
C SER A 173 12.72 13.72 8.03
N PHE A 174 12.96 12.66 7.28
CA PHE A 174 13.76 12.72 6.06
C PHE A 174 13.13 13.67 5.04
N LEU A 175 11.83 13.54 4.78
CA LEU A 175 11.13 14.42 3.84
C LEU A 175 11.22 15.90 4.28
N ALA A 176 11.02 16.19 5.57
CA ALA A 176 11.15 17.53 6.14
C ALA A 176 12.56 18.13 6.01
N SER A 177 13.60 17.30 5.84
CA SER A 177 14.96 17.77 5.55
C SER A 177 15.18 18.14 4.08
N ARG A 178 14.25 17.78 3.19
CA ARG A 178 14.34 17.95 1.73
C ARG A 178 13.38 19.00 1.19
N ILE A 179 12.23 19.22 1.85
CA ILE A 179 11.21 20.18 1.44
C ILE A 179 10.65 20.93 2.65
N ASP A 180 10.06 22.12 2.41
CA ASP A 180 9.25 22.83 3.40
C ASP A 180 7.85 22.19 3.45
N LEU A 181 7.50 21.58 4.59
CA LEU A 181 6.23 20.88 4.83
C LEU A 181 5.08 21.79 5.25
#